data_AF-A0A1X7UYQ9-F1
#
_entry.id   AF-A0A1X7UYQ9-F1
#
_cell.length_a   1.000
_cell.length_b   1.000
_cell.length_c   1.000
_cell.angle_alpha   90.00
_cell.angle_beta   90.00
_cell.angle_gamma   90.00
#
_symmetry.space_group_name_H-M   'P 1'
#
loop_
_entity.id
_entity.type
_entity.pdbx_description
1 polymer ?
#
loop_
_entity_poly.entity_id
_entity_poly.type
_entity_poly.pdbx_seq_one_letter_code
_entity_poly.pdbx_strand_id
1 'polypeptide(L)'
;MIILVSHCDIHKGKNCTNLADILTNHTQYNIESVTFEGNNVGKLDKVYESMLSYGGGLNILLAWSSCAQSISILNTNFTNNTAFSGGGFGLILRDNTSNNHILVQNSNFEQNKVHINNHAGGGGLKLTLHAGEKSQPGPSNIKFNSCVFSGNKAFFGGGMALKIAGSELSTINQSSISFKRACAEYNHCSTLRDHCYSTEHEHGYKTGVGCPVN
;
A
#
# COMPACT_ATOMS: atom_id res chain seq x y z
N MET A 1 -8.21 -12.69 5.70
CA MET A 1 -7.05 -11.79 5.53
C MET A 1 -5.82 -12.62 5.17
N ILE A 2 -5.06 -12.20 4.16
CA ILE A 2 -3.72 -12.76 3.87
C ILE A 2 -2.67 -11.69 4.17
N ILE A 3 -1.56 -12.08 4.79
CA ILE A 3 -0.39 -11.22 5.00
C ILE A 3 0.78 -11.85 4.25
N LEU A 4 1.33 -11.11 3.28
CA LEU A 4 2.58 -11.47 2.61
C LEU A 4 3.70 -10.61 3.20
N VAL A 5 4.71 -11.29 3.77
CA VAL A 5 5.93 -10.64 4.28
C VAL A 5 7.11 -11.18 3.48
N SER A 6 7.84 -10.27 2.83
CA SER A 6 9.11 -10.60 2.19
C SER A 6 10.24 -9.85 2.89
N HIS A 7 11.30 -10.59 3.24
CA HIS A 7 12.51 -10.06 3.86
C HIS A 7 13.75 -10.72 3.26
N CYS A 8 14.87 -10.01 3.21
CA CYS A 8 16.18 -10.60 2.90
C CYS A 8 16.95 -10.81 4.21
N ASP A 9 17.64 -11.94 4.38
CA ASP A 9 18.52 -12.13 5.54
C ASP A 9 19.87 -11.44 5.26
N ILE A 10 20.09 -10.29 5.91
CA ILE A 10 21.19 -9.35 5.60
C ILE A 10 22.51 -9.82 6.25
N HIS A 11 22.52 -10.92 7.02
CA HIS A 11 23.75 -11.42 7.63
C HIS A 11 24.83 -11.90 6.62
N LYS A 12 24.55 -11.95 5.31
CA LYS A 12 25.49 -12.42 4.28
C LYS A 12 25.89 -11.47 3.15
N GLY A 13 25.40 -10.23 3.08
CA GLY A 13 25.90 -9.33 2.05
C GLY A 13 25.11 -8.04 1.92
N LYS A 14 25.80 -6.91 1.98
CA LYS A 14 25.21 -5.57 1.98
C LYS A 14 24.62 -5.10 0.64
N ASN A 15 24.62 -5.93 -0.40
CA ASN A 15 24.09 -5.57 -1.70
C ASN A 15 23.38 -6.79 -2.31
N CYS A 16 22.21 -6.60 -2.91
CA CYS A 16 21.51 -7.59 -3.76
C CYS A 16 22.31 -7.89 -5.06
N THR A 17 23.63 -8.05 -4.98
CA THR A 17 24.54 -8.27 -6.11
C THR A 17 24.94 -9.74 -6.25
N ASN A 18 24.85 -10.53 -5.19
CA ASN A 18 25.15 -11.96 -5.24
C ASN A 18 23.86 -12.78 -5.27
N LEU A 19 23.66 -13.46 -6.40
CA LEU A 19 22.54 -14.37 -6.65
C LEU A 19 22.57 -15.66 -5.78
N ALA A 20 23.52 -15.80 -4.86
CA ALA A 20 23.72 -17.03 -4.11
C ALA A 20 23.10 -17.02 -2.69
N ASP A 21 22.73 -15.85 -2.15
CA ASP A 21 22.11 -15.74 -0.81
C ASP A 21 20.57 -15.62 -0.89
N ILE A 22 19.99 -16.16 -1.97
CA ILE A 22 18.60 -16.04 -2.39
C ILE A 22 17.74 -17.12 -1.73
N LEU A 23 16.94 -16.74 -0.74
CA LEU A 23 15.72 -17.50 -0.41
C LEU A 23 14.43 -16.72 -0.72
N THR A 24 14.51 -15.40 -0.90
CA THR A 24 13.33 -14.55 -1.14
C THR A 24 13.49 -13.55 -2.28
N ASN A 25 14.71 -13.26 -2.76
CA ASN A 25 14.91 -12.37 -3.91
C ASN A 25 14.37 -13.03 -5.19
N HIS A 26 13.60 -12.29 -6.00
CA HIS A 26 12.92 -12.79 -7.21
C HIS A 26 11.69 -13.67 -6.99
N THR A 27 11.04 -13.60 -5.82
CA THR A 27 9.78 -14.33 -5.63
C THR A 27 8.67 -13.69 -6.47
N GLN A 28 7.89 -14.55 -7.13
CA GLN A 28 6.69 -14.17 -7.87
C GLN A 28 5.45 -14.61 -7.12
N TYR A 29 4.57 -13.65 -6.80
CA TYR A 29 3.26 -13.90 -6.20
C TYR A 29 2.18 -13.55 -7.23
N ASN A 30 1.29 -14.49 -7.53
CA ASN A 30 0.11 -14.24 -8.35
C ASN A 30 -1.16 -14.51 -7.54
N ILE A 31 -1.96 -13.47 -7.33
CA ILE A 31 -3.28 -13.55 -6.71
C ILE A 31 -4.29 -13.18 -7.78
N GLU A 32 -5.13 -14.13 -8.19
CA GLU A 32 -6.02 -13.94 -9.32
C GLU A 32 -7.41 -14.49 -9.05
N SER A 33 -8.44 -13.73 -9.43
CA SER A 33 -9.84 -14.15 -9.33
C SER A 33 -10.29 -14.55 -7.92
N VAL A 34 -9.75 -13.85 -6.92
CA VAL A 34 -10.09 -14.05 -5.50
C VAL A 34 -11.01 -12.92 -5.02
N THR A 35 -11.85 -13.23 -4.03
CA THR A 35 -12.61 -12.22 -3.27
C THR A 35 -12.17 -12.24 -1.81
N PHE A 36 -11.75 -11.08 -1.30
CA PHE A 36 -11.53 -10.82 0.11
C PHE A 36 -12.74 -10.05 0.65
N GLU A 37 -13.57 -10.72 1.44
CA GLU A 37 -14.84 -10.14 1.92
C GLU A 37 -15.01 -10.25 3.43
N GLY A 38 -15.58 -9.19 4.03
CA GLY A 38 -16.07 -9.21 5.41
C GLY A 38 -14.99 -9.39 6.48
N ASN A 39 -13.72 -9.18 6.14
CA ASN A 39 -12.64 -9.28 7.11
C ASN A 39 -12.66 -8.08 8.06
N ASN A 40 -12.41 -8.29 9.34
CA ASN A 40 -12.30 -7.22 10.33
C ASN A 40 -11.00 -7.37 11.12
N VAL A 41 -10.08 -6.43 10.91
CA VAL A 41 -8.79 -6.38 11.59
C VAL A 41 -8.85 -5.25 12.62
N GLY A 42 -8.77 -5.62 13.89
CA GLY A 42 -8.75 -4.68 15.01
C GLY A 42 -7.42 -3.94 15.15
N LYS A 43 -7.36 -3.05 16.16
CA LYS A 43 -6.11 -2.44 16.60
C LYS A 43 -5.22 -3.53 17.22
N LEU A 44 -3.96 -3.58 16.78
CA LEU A 44 -2.97 -4.52 17.32
C LEU A 44 -2.08 -3.83 18.36
N ASP A 45 -1.39 -4.61 19.17
CA ASP A 45 -0.46 -4.08 20.16
C ASP A 45 0.64 -3.23 19.51
N LYS A 46 1.12 -2.22 20.25
CA LYS A 46 2.05 -1.17 19.77
C LYS A 46 3.29 -1.70 19.02
N VAL A 47 3.77 -2.88 19.38
CA VAL A 47 4.94 -3.51 18.73
C VAL A 47 4.64 -3.80 17.26
N TYR A 48 3.44 -4.30 16.96
CA TYR A 48 3.00 -4.63 15.61
C TYR A 48 2.52 -3.42 14.81
N GLU A 49 1.95 -2.38 15.47
CA GLU A 49 1.54 -1.14 14.79
C GLU A 49 2.68 -0.46 14.03
N SER A 50 3.90 -0.51 14.58
CA SER A 50 5.07 0.09 13.94
C SER A 50 5.59 -0.70 12.74
N MET A 51 5.24 -1.98 12.62
CA MET A 51 5.72 -2.90 11.58
C MET A 51 4.70 -3.16 10.49
N LEU A 52 3.41 -3.12 10.81
CA LEU A 52 2.34 -3.61 9.95
C LEU A 52 1.13 -2.67 10.04
N SER A 53 0.96 -1.78 9.04
CA SER A 53 -0.35 -1.20 8.76
C SER A 53 -1.15 -2.22 7.97
N TYR A 54 -2.07 -2.95 8.62
CA TYR A 54 -2.75 -4.07 7.99
C TYR A 54 -3.91 -3.61 7.14
N GLY A 55 -3.88 -3.95 5.85
CA GLY A 55 -5.10 -3.97 5.08
C GLY A 55 -6.06 -5.07 5.52
N GLY A 56 -7.36 -4.81 5.47
CA GLY A 56 -8.37 -5.73 5.99
C GLY A 56 -8.55 -6.98 5.15
N GLY A 57 -8.48 -6.86 3.83
CA GLY A 57 -8.52 -8.00 2.91
C GLY A 57 -7.13 -8.62 2.71
N LEU A 58 -6.21 -7.82 2.17
CA LEU A 58 -4.82 -8.22 1.89
C LEU A 58 -3.86 -7.20 2.48
N ASN A 59 -2.74 -7.69 3.02
CA ASN A 59 -1.63 -6.84 3.41
C ASN A 59 -0.32 -7.36 2.82
N ILE A 60 0.46 -6.47 2.21
CA ILE A 60 1.78 -6.77 1.67
C ILE A 60 2.81 -5.87 2.35
N LEU A 61 3.76 -6.50 3.04
CA LEU A 61 4.93 -5.85 3.60
C LEU A 61 6.19 -6.31 2.87
N LEU A 62 6.81 -5.37 2.18
CA LEU A 62 8.18 -5.49 1.68
C LEU A 62 9.07 -4.70 2.64
N ALA A 63 10.01 -5.36 3.30
CA ALA A 63 10.90 -4.73 4.25
C ALA A 63 12.30 -5.36 4.22
N TRP A 64 13.23 -4.79 4.98
CA TRP A 64 14.55 -5.34 5.26
C TRP A 64 15.29 -5.82 4.00
N SER A 65 15.52 -4.88 3.08
CA SER A 65 16.23 -5.14 1.82
C SER A 65 15.53 -6.13 0.88
N SER A 66 14.22 -6.37 1.02
CA SER A 66 13.46 -7.13 0.02
C SER A 66 13.58 -6.46 -1.36
N CYS A 67 14.14 -7.20 -2.32
CA CYS A 67 14.43 -6.70 -3.65
C CYS A 67 13.91 -7.63 -4.74
N ALA A 68 13.63 -7.04 -5.93
CA ALA A 68 13.24 -7.78 -7.13
C ALA A 68 11.99 -8.66 -7.00
N GLN A 69 11.05 -8.32 -6.11
CA GLN A 69 9.78 -9.05 -5.99
C GLN A 69 8.86 -8.75 -7.18
N SER A 70 8.12 -9.75 -7.66
CA SER A 70 7.06 -9.56 -8.64
C SER A 70 5.73 -9.98 -8.05
N ILE A 71 4.84 -9.01 -7.81
CA ILE A 71 3.53 -9.26 -7.19
C ILE A 71 2.46 -8.81 -8.18
N SER A 72 1.58 -9.72 -8.55
CA SER A 72 0.42 -9.47 -9.41
C SER A 72 -0.87 -9.79 -8.66
N ILE A 73 -1.80 -8.83 -8.64
CA ILE A 73 -3.14 -8.95 -8.06
C ILE A 73 -4.14 -8.64 -9.17
N LEU A 74 -4.78 -9.68 -9.72
CA LEU A 74 -5.56 -9.60 -10.95
C LEU A 74 -7.01 -9.98 -10.70
N ASN A 75 -7.95 -9.26 -11.30
CA ASN A 75 -9.38 -9.61 -11.29
C ASN A 75 -9.92 -9.93 -9.88
N THR A 76 -9.47 -9.17 -8.88
CA THR A 76 -9.68 -9.48 -7.46
C THR A 76 -10.63 -8.46 -6.83
N ASN A 77 -11.52 -8.92 -5.96
CA ASN A 77 -12.46 -8.08 -5.25
C ASN A 77 -12.08 -7.95 -3.77
N PHE A 78 -12.13 -6.72 -3.26
CA PHE A 78 -11.99 -6.39 -1.85
C PHE A 78 -13.28 -5.73 -1.41
N THR A 79 -14.13 -6.45 -0.66
CA THR A 79 -15.49 -5.99 -0.34
C THR A 79 -15.75 -5.98 1.15
N ASN A 80 -16.27 -4.85 1.66
CA ASN A 80 -16.73 -4.71 3.05
C ASN A 80 -15.69 -5.14 4.10
N ASN A 81 -14.41 -4.98 3.81
CA ASN A 81 -13.33 -5.25 4.77
C ASN A 81 -13.15 -4.03 5.67
N THR A 82 -12.82 -4.27 6.94
CA THR A 82 -12.55 -3.23 7.92
C THR A 82 -11.17 -3.42 8.53
N ALA A 83 -10.38 -2.37 8.63
CA ALA A 83 -9.06 -2.42 9.25
C ALA A 83 -8.67 -1.13 9.96
N PHE A 84 -7.51 -1.13 10.63
CA PHE A 84 -6.95 0.07 11.23
C PHE A 84 -6.46 1.09 10.20
N SER A 85 -5.99 0.65 9.03
CA SER A 85 -5.63 1.47 7.86
C SER A 85 -5.65 0.57 6.61
N GLY A 86 -5.94 1.08 5.42
CA GLY A 86 -5.92 0.22 4.23
C GLY A 86 -7.07 -0.78 4.18
N GLY A 87 -8.31 -0.38 4.54
CA GLY A 87 -9.45 -1.26 4.79
C GLY A 87 -9.58 -2.45 3.82
N GLY A 88 -9.44 -2.23 2.50
CA GLY A 88 -9.35 -3.30 1.51
C GLY A 88 -7.93 -3.90 1.40
N PHE A 89 -6.96 -3.06 1.01
CA PHE A 89 -5.58 -3.46 0.72
C PHE A 89 -4.55 -2.53 1.36
N GLY A 90 -3.57 -3.12 2.05
CA GLY A 90 -2.39 -2.43 2.57
C GLY A 90 -1.14 -2.83 1.79
N LEU A 91 -0.37 -1.85 1.34
CA LEU A 91 0.93 -2.06 0.71
C LEU A 91 1.98 -1.19 1.40
N ILE A 92 3.03 -1.82 1.92
CA ILE A 92 4.10 -1.16 2.66
C ILE A 92 5.44 -1.54 2.04
N LEU A 93 6.21 -0.53 1.65
CA LEU A 93 7.62 -0.68 1.27
C LEU A 93 8.47 0.05 2.32
N ARG A 94 9.36 -0.68 2.98
CA ARG A 94 10.20 -0.18 4.07
C ARG A 94 11.67 -0.57 3.88
N ASP A 95 12.56 0.10 4.60
CA ASP A 95 13.92 -0.36 4.95
C ASP A 95 14.72 -0.96 3.76
N ASN A 96 15.25 -0.11 2.87
CA ASN A 96 16.12 -0.50 1.74
C ASN A 96 15.47 -1.45 0.70
N THR A 97 14.15 -1.52 0.64
CA THR A 97 13.45 -2.24 -0.43
C THR A 97 13.70 -1.59 -1.79
N SER A 98 13.93 -2.39 -2.83
CA SER A 98 14.26 -1.85 -4.16
C SER A 98 13.89 -2.80 -5.29
N ASN A 99 13.68 -2.24 -6.48
CA ASN A 99 13.42 -2.98 -7.72
C ASN A 99 12.20 -3.93 -7.64
N ASN A 100 11.21 -3.61 -6.81
CA ASN A 100 10.00 -4.43 -6.70
C ASN A 100 8.98 -4.00 -7.76
N HIS A 101 8.27 -4.97 -8.33
CA HIS A 101 7.23 -4.76 -9.33
C HIS A 101 5.89 -5.21 -8.76
N ILE A 102 5.00 -4.26 -8.52
CA ILE A 102 3.66 -4.53 -8.01
C ILE A 102 2.64 -4.09 -9.06
N LEU A 103 1.80 -5.01 -9.50
CA LEU A 103 0.70 -4.77 -10.42
C LEU A 103 -0.62 -5.16 -9.75
N VAL A 104 -1.54 -4.20 -9.66
CA VAL A 104 -2.95 -4.45 -9.35
C VAL A 104 -3.75 -4.13 -10.59
N GLN A 105 -4.51 -5.08 -11.10
CA GLN A 105 -5.23 -4.88 -12.36
C GLN A 105 -6.64 -5.47 -12.35
N ASN A 106 -7.59 -4.72 -12.91
CA ASN A 106 -9.00 -5.11 -13.04
C ASN A 106 -9.63 -5.51 -11.70
N SER A 107 -9.25 -4.83 -10.62
CA SER A 107 -9.66 -5.18 -9.26
C SER A 107 -10.64 -4.14 -8.70
N ASN A 108 -11.63 -4.60 -7.93
CA ASN A 108 -12.63 -3.74 -7.31
C ASN A 108 -12.38 -3.64 -5.80
N PHE A 109 -12.51 -2.43 -5.27
CA PHE A 109 -12.41 -2.10 -3.86
C PHE A 109 -13.72 -1.45 -3.46
N GLU A 110 -14.60 -2.19 -2.80
CA GLU A 110 -15.95 -1.76 -2.52
C GLU A 110 -16.29 -1.77 -1.03
N GLN A 111 -16.85 -0.67 -0.54
CA GLN A 111 -17.42 -0.56 0.81
C GLN A 111 -16.44 -0.93 1.95
N ASN A 112 -15.14 -0.88 1.70
CA ASN A 112 -14.12 -1.13 2.71
C ASN A 112 -13.96 0.07 3.63
N LYS A 113 -13.57 -0.16 4.87
CA LYS A 113 -13.62 0.85 5.93
C LYS A 113 -12.34 0.86 6.77
N VAL A 114 -11.95 2.05 7.20
CA VAL A 114 -11.03 2.23 8.32
C VAL A 114 -11.82 2.48 9.59
N HIS A 115 -11.39 1.90 10.72
CA HIS A 115 -11.97 2.19 12.03
C HIS A 115 -11.99 3.71 12.29
N ILE A 116 -13.19 4.28 12.43
CA ILE A 116 -13.47 5.73 12.36
C ILE A 116 -12.68 6.54 13.40
N ASN A 117 -12.31 5.92 14.53
CA ASN A 117 -11.67 6.60 15.65
C ASN A 117 -10.14 6.81 15.47
N ASN A 118 -9.54 6.33 14.39
CA ASN A 118 -8.08 6.15 14.31
C ASN A 118 -7.31 7.19 13.49
N HIS A 119 -7.93 8.27 13.01
CA HIS A 119 -7.26 9.29 12.17
C HIS A 119 -6.40 8.70 11.04
N ALA A 120 -6.76 7.51 10.56
CA ALA A 120 -6.00 6.75 9.59
C ALA A 120 -6.72 6.74 8.24
N GLY A 121 -5.95 6.50 7.19
CA GLY A 121 -6.45 6.59 5.82
C GLY A 121 -6.50 5.30 5.02
N GLY A 122 -7.09 5.42 3.82
CA GLY A 122 -7.10 4.39 2.80
C GLY A 122 -8.20 3.36 3.04
N GLY A 123 -9.47 3.72 2.92
CA GLY A 123 -10.57 2.76 3.09
C GLY A 123 -10.46 1.60 2.10
N GLY A 124 -10.24 1.89 0.82
CA GLY A 124 -9.94 0.87 -0.20
C GLY A 124 -8.48 0.44 -0.19
N LEU A 125 -7.55 1.39 -0.31
CA LEU A 125 -6.10 1.15 -0.37
C LEU A 125 -5.31 2.12 0.52
N LYS A 126 -4.35 1.61 1.29
CA LYS A 126 -3.26 2.40 1.87
C LYS A 126 -1.93 1.94 1.29
N LEU A 127 -1.22 2.87 0.66
CA LEU A 127 0.17 2.68 0.22
C LEU A 127 1.08 3.49 1.13
N THR A 128 2.06 2.83 1.74
CA THR A 128 3.09 3.45 2.57
C THR A 128 4.46 3.20 1.97
N LEU A 129 5.16 4.28 1.64
CA LEU A 129 6.57 4.29 1.27
C LEU A 129 7.35 4.88 2.44
N HIS A 130 8.09 4.04 3.17
CA HIS A 130 8.81 4.48 4.36
C HIS A 130 10.33 4.27 4.22
N ALA A 131 11.06 5.37 4.26
CA ALA A 131 12.51 5.39 4.39
C ALA A 131 12.86 5.62 5.88
N GLY A 132 13.19 4.55 6.61
CA GLY A 132 13.73 4.69 7.96
C GLY A 132 15.02 5.53 7.99
N GLU A 133 15.43 6.01 9.17
CA GLU A 133 16.49 7.02 9.36
C GLU A 133 17.84 6.74 8.67
N LYS A 134 18.14 5.47 8.39
CA LYS A 134 19.37 4.98 7.74
C LYS A 134 19.11 4.19 6.46
N SER A 135 17.91 4.30 5.89
CA SER A 135 17.49 3.47 4.78
C SER A 135 17.03 4.32 3.60
N GLN A 136 17.49 3.93 2.41
CA GLN A 136 17.03 4.47 1.15
C GLN A 136 16.28 3.33 0.43
N PRO A 137 14.94 3.28 0.49
CA PRO A 137 14.21 2.41 -0.40
C PRO A 137 14.53 2.81 -1.84
N GLY A 138 15.11 1.88 -2.60
CA GLY A 138 15.42 2.06 -4.01
C GLY A 138 14.15 2.04 -4.88
N PRO A 139 14.28 2.40 -6.18
CA PRO A 139 13.14 2.55 -7.07
C PRO A 139 12.36 1.24 -7.20
N SER A 140 11.05 1.28 -6.93
CA SER A 140 10.10 0.21 -7.22
C SER A 140 9.03 0.70 -8.21
N ASN A 141 8.38 -0.22 -8.91
CA ASN A 141 7.33 0.09 -9.88
C ASN A 141 5.99 -0.44 -9.40
N ILE A 142 5.06 0.46 -9.09
CA ILE A 142 3.74 0.16 -8.53
C ILE A 142 2.68 0.66 -9.51
N LYS A 143 1.86 -0.25 -10.02
CA LYS A 143 0.84 0.05 -11.03
C LYS A 143 -0.53 -0.41 -10.58
N PHE A 144 -1.52 0.48 -10.71
CA PHE A 144 -2.93 0.19 -10.53
C PHE A 144 -3.64 0.45 -11.85
N ASN A 145 -4.08 -0.61 -12.51
CA ASN A 145 -4.67 -0.56 -13.84
C ASN A 145 -6.13 -1.00 -13.81
N SER A 146 -7.05 -0.18 -14.34
CA SER A 146 -8.46 -0.57 -14.45
C SER A 146 -9.07 -0.99 -13.10
N CYS A 147 -8.66 -0.34 -12.00
CA CYS A 147 -9.18 -0.59 -10.66
C CYS A 147 -10.35 0.33 -10.35
N VAL A 148 -11.34 -0.16 -9.60
CA VAL A 148 -12.48 0.64 -9.14
C VAL A 148 -12.46 0.73 -7.63
N PHE A 149 -12.65 1.93 -7.08
CA PHE A 149 -12.76 2.18 -5.65
C PHE A 149 -14.10 2.86 -5.38
N SER A 150 -15.08 2.13 -4.84
CA SER A 150 -16.43 2.69 -4.59
C SER A 150 -16.92 2.46 -3.16
N GLY A 151 -17.63 3.44 -2.59
CA GLY A 151 -18.27 3.31 -1.28
C GLY A 151 -17.33 3.12 -0.09
N ASN A 152 -16.01 3.24 -0.27
CA ASN A 152 -15.02 3.03 0.79
C ASN A 152 -14.97 4.23 1.74
N LYS A 153 -14.73 3.97 3.04
CA LYS A 153 -14.76 4.99 4.11
C LYS A 153 -13.47 4.99 4.94
N ALA A 154 -12.93 6.16 5.19
CA ALA A 154 -11.80 6.35 6.11
C ALA A 154 -11.78 7.80 6.59
N PHE A 155 -10.99 8.09 7.63
CA PHE A 155 -10.78 9.46 8.08
C PHE A 155 -10.04 10.28 7.01
N PHE A 156 -9.02 9.67 6.39
CA PHE A 156 -8.29 10.25 5.26
C PHE A 156 -8.40 9.35 4.02
N GLY A 157 -8.79 9.88 2.86
CA GLY A 157 -8.76 9.13 1.61
C GLY A 157 -9.60 7.84 1.62
N GLY A 158 -10.93 7.99 1.61
CA GLY A 158 -11.88 6.87 1.64
C GLY A 158 -11.58 5.81 0.57
N GLY A 159 -11.36 6.22 -0.69
CA GLY A 159 -10.89 5.30 -1.72
C GLY A 159 -9.44 4.86 -1.49
N MET A 160 -8.52 5.82 -1.45
CA MET A 160 -7.09 5.55 -1.36
C MET A 160 -6.36 6.59 -0.50
N ALA A 161 -5.29 6.19 0.16
CA ALA A 161 -4.34 7.09 0.81
C ALA A 161 -2.90 6.68 0.52
N LEU A 162 -2.04 7.68 0.27
CA LEU A 162 -0.61 7.50 0.05
C LEU A 162 0.16 8.20 1.18
N LYS A 163 1.02 7.45 1.86
CA LYS A 163 1.94 7.98 2.86
C LYS A 163 3.36 7.83 2.36
N ILE A 164 4.09 8.93 2.29
CA ILE A 164 5.53 8.95 2.01
C ILE A 164 6.18 9.50 3.27
N ALA A 165 6.98 8.68 3.95
CA ALA A 165 7.62 9.03 5.20
C ALA A 165 9.12 8.74 5.14
N GLY A 166 9.94 9.60 5.76
CA GLY A 166 11.36 9.32 6.00
C GLY A 166 12.13 10.50 6.59
N SER A 167 13.34 10.25 7.09
CA SER A 167 14.18 11.30 7.68
C SER A 167 14.73 12.25 6.60
N GLU A 168 14.81 13.54 6.93
CA GLU A 168 15.14 14.66 6.03
C GLU A 168 16.47 14.55 5.26
N LEU A 169 17.32 13.57 5.56
CA LEU A 169 18.72 13.51 5.10
C LEU A 169 18.98 12.59 3.90
N SER A 170 17.99 11.89 3.32
CA SER A 170 18.28 10.98 2.18
C SER A 170 17.11 10.58 1.27
N THR A 171 15.97 11.25 1.34
CA THR A 171 14.72 10.79 0.71
C THR A 171 14.58 11.17 -0.77
N ILE A 172 15.31 10.49 -1.65
CA ILE A 172 14.87 10.35 -3.05
C ILE A 172 14.23 8.97 -3.19
N ASN A 173 12.98 8.84 -2.76
CA ASN A 173 12.21 7.65 -3.16
C ASN A 173 11.89 7.80 -4.66
N GLN A 174 12.61 7.04 -5.50
CA GLN A 174 12.45 7.04 -6.96
C GLN A 174 11.39 6.06 -7.43
N SER A 175 10.53 5.55 -6.54
CA SER A 175 9.49 4.62 -6.93
C SER A 175 8.49 5.30 -7.86
N SER A 176 8.16 4.61 -8.95
CA SER A 176 7.10 5.03 -9.86
C SER A 176 5.78 4.45 -9.36
N ILE A 177 4.81 5.33 -9.12
CA ILE A 177 3.43 4.95 -8.82
C ILE A 177 2.57 5.45 -9.96
N SER A 178 1.78 4.56 -10.57
CA SER A 178 0.88 4.93 -11.66
C SER A 178 -0.52 4.36 -11.48
N PHE A 179 -1.52 5.17 -11.83
CA PHE A 179 -2.92 4.81 -11.89
C PHE A 179 -3.39 5.00 -13.32
N LYS A 180 -3.82 3.93 -13.99
CA LYS A 180 -4.28 3.97 -15.38
C LYS A 180 -5.68 3.39 -15.47
N ARG A 181 -6.64 4.17 -15.98
CA ARG A 181 -8.06 3.79 -16.05
C ARG A 181 -8.63 3.39 -14.67
N ALA A 182 -8.10 3.96 -13.59
CA ALA A 182 -8.63 3.73 -12.25
C ALA A 182 -9.76 4.73 -11.95
N CYS A 183 -10.85 4.27 -11.35
CA CYS A 183 -11.98 5.09 -10.94
C CYS A 183 -12.08 5.10 -9.41
N ALA A 184 -12.28 6.27 -8.81
CA ALA A 184 -12.54 6.40 -7.38
C ALA A 184 -13.81 7.23 -7.16
N GLU A 185 -14.85 6.58 -6.63
CA GLU A 185 -16.12 7.19 -6.25
C GLU A 185 -16.12 7.50 -4.75
N TYR A 186 -16.22 8.79 -4.42
CA TYR A 186 -16.06 9.28 -3.05
C TYR A 186 -17.41 9.45 -2.38
N ASN A 187 -17.71 8.62 -1.38
CA ASN A 187 -18.85 8.81 -0.49
C ASN A 187 -18.36 9.30 0.88
N HIS A 188 -18.48 10.62 1.09
CA HIS A 188 -18.29 11.36 2.35
C HIS A 188 -16.91 11.27 3.03
N CYS A 189 -16.15 12.37 3.00
CA CYS A 189 -15.07 12.63 3.94
C CYS A 189 -15.69 13.20 5.23
N SER A 190 -15.48 12.58 6.39
CA SER A 190 -16.16 12.98 7.65
C SER A 190 -15.63 14.26 8.31
N THR A 191 -14.76 15.03 7.63
CA THR A 191 -14.24 16.30 8.14
C THR A 191 -14.22 17.40 7.07
N LEU A 192 -14.75 18.56 7.46
CA LEU A 192 -15.03 19.83 6.77
C LEU A 192 -13.86 20.53 6.01
N ARG A 193 -12.94 19.81 5.37
CA ARG A 193 -12.02 20.41 4.38
C ARG A 193 -11.81 19.45 3.21
N ASP A 194 -12.39 19.84 2.08
CA ASP A 194 -12.40 19.13 0.80
C ASP A 194 -11.01 18.92 0.21
N HIS A 195 -10.23 17.96 0.71
CA HIS A 195 -9.05 17.44 0.03
C HIS A 195 -9.14 15.91 -0.03
N CYS A 196 -9.73 15.41 -1.12
CA CYS A 196 -9.98 13.98 -1.39
C CYS A 196 -8.72 13.18 -1.76
N TYR A 197 -7.57 13.86 -1.79
CA TYR A 197 -6.24 13.29 -1.65
C TYR A 197 -5.66 13.80 -0.33
N SER A 198 -5.46 12.91 0.63
CA SER A 198 -4.59 13.18 1.75
C SER A 198 -3.30 12.42 1.49
N THR A 199 -2.28 13.16 1.06
CA THR A 199 -0.92 12.79 1.40
C THR A 199 -0.72 13.15 2.86
N GLU A 200 -0.52 12.16 3.71
CA GLU A 200 0.03 12.40 5.06
C GLU A 200 1.50 12.81 4.86
N HIS A 201 1.74 14.10 4.62
CA HIS A 201 3.07 14.68 4.47
C HIS A 201 3.44 15.45 5.74
N GLU A 202 4.68 15.28 6.22
CA GLU A 202 5.34 16.31 7.00
C GLU A 202 5.79 17.47 6.10
N HIS A 203 6.19 17.25 4.83
CA HIS A 203 6.46 18.32 3.86
C HIS A 203 6.10 17.92 2.42
N GLY A 204 5.34 18.79 1.73
CA GLY A 204 4.37 18.42 0.70
C GLY A 204 4.81 18.27 -0.75
N TYR A 205 4.08 17.42 -1.49
CA TYR A 205 3.85 17.50 -2.94
C TYR A 205 2.40 17.06 -3.27
N LYS A 206 1.79 17.66 -4.29
CA LYS A 206 0.41 17.39 -4.77
C LYS A 206 0.43 16.85 -6.20
N THR A 207 -0.30 15.77 -6.48
CA THR A 207 -0.75 15.40 -7.85
C THR A 207 -2.18 14.87 -7.79
N GLY A 208 -3.00 15.18 -8.81
CA GLY A 208 -4.39 14.77 -8.88
C GLY A 208 -4.76 14.23 -10.26
N VAL A 209 -5.56 13.17 -10.30
CA VAL A 209 -6.21 12.67 -11.52
C VAL A 209 -7.71 12.59 -11.24
N GLY A 210 -8.51 13.33 -12.00
CA GLY A 210 -9.97 13.21 -11.99
C GLY A 210 -10.42 12.06 -12.88
N CYS A 211 -11.55 11.42 -12.53
CA CYS A 211 -12.20 10.48 -13.42
C CYS A 211 -12.77 11.24 -14.64
N PRO A 212 -12.62 10.72 -15.87
CA PRO A 212 -13.43 11.22 -16.98
C PRO A 212 -14.89 10.91 -16.68
N VAL A 213 -15.71 11.96 -16.64
CA VAL A 213 -17.17 11.87 -16.59
C VAL A 213 -17.62 11.50 -18.00
N ASN A 214 -18.29 10.36 -18.17
CA ASN A 214 -19.07 10.06 -19.37
C ASN A 214 -20.50 10.51 -19.14
#